data_AF-A0A1G8S6L0-F1
#
_entry.id   AF-A0A1G8S6L0-F1
#
_cell.length_a   1.000
_cell.length_b   1.000
_cell.length_c   1.000
_cell.angle_alpha   90.00
_cell.angle_beta   90.00
_cell.angle_gamma   90.00
#
_symmetry.space_group_name_H-M   'P 1'
#
loop_
_entity.id
_entity.type
_entity.pdbx_description
1 polymer ?
#
loop_
_entity_poly.entity_id
_entity_poly.type
_entity_poly.pdbx_seq_one_letter_code
_entity_poly.pdbx_strand_id
1 'polypeptide(L)'
;MKKLLIVGLILVAGCSTQEAEPEPEEEKESPQTEETSQQEQDSIAVDKGVFNVEVTMPMALFEMDETDFEEVKASAEEEGVGEVVNNGDGTITYKMSKSKHEEMMSEMEQEIETAMTDIRESGDYVSINDITANKDYSEFTMVVERKKYEESFDGFAIFGVGVLGSYYQLFDGADPESYSTVIHIVDEASGEEFETIRLPEAFEEMGEVEQSG
;
A
#
# COMPACT_ATOMS: atom_id res chain seq x y z
N MET A 1 -5.06 30.97 46.07
CA MET A 1 -5.51 32.34 45.74
C MET A 1 -5.68 32.42 44.23
N LYS A 2 -6.89 32.79 43.78
CA LYS A 2 -7.29 32.92 42.38
C LYS A 2 -6.41 33.92 41.64
N LYS A 3 -6.01 33.61 40.39
CA LYS A 3 -6.01 34.58 39.28
C LYS A 3 -6.48 33.89 38.00
N LEU A 4 -7.76 34.13 37.74
CA LEU A 4 -8.48 33.96 36.50
C LEU A 4 -8.10 35.13 35.57
N LEU A 5 -7.80 34.86 34.30
CA LEU A 5 -7.84 35.89 33.25
C LEU A 5 -8.35 35.23 31.96
N ILE A 6 -9.47 35.75 31.50
CA ILE A 6 -10.32 35.36 30.36
C ILE A 6 -10.01 36.33 29.20
N VAL A 7 -10.41 35.92 27.98
CA VAL A 7 -10.79 36.74 26.81
C VAL A 7 -9.64 36.90 25.78
N GLY A 8 -9.82 36.65 24.47
CA GLY A 8 -11.09 36.62 23.73
C GLY A 8 -11.05 36.01 22.33
N LEU A 9 -12.28 35.68 21.92
CA LEU A 9 -12.80 35.19 20.66
C LEU A 9 -13.12 36.39 19.75
N ILE A 10 -12.71 36.36 18.47
CA ILE A 10 -13.27 37.23 17.42
C ILE A 10 -13.54 36.37 16.18
N LEU A 11 -14.82 36.13 15.90
CA LEU A 11 -15.37 35.74 14.61
C LEU A 11 -16.01 36.99 14.00
N VAL A 12 -15.73 37.27 12.72
CA VAL A 12 -16.49 38.27 11.95
C VAL A 12 -17.02 37.60 10.69
N ALA A 13 -18.33 37.38 10.69
CA ALA A 13 -19.12 37.12 9.50
C ALA A 13 -19.46 38.46 8.82
N GLY A 14 -19.32 38.54 7.50
CA GLY A 14 -19.76 39.66 6.69
C GLY A 14 -20.78 39.20 5.65
N CYS A 15 -22.06 39.51 5.89
CA CYS A 15 -23.11 39.50 4.86
C CYS A 15 -23.03 40.80 4.05
N SER A 16 -23.30 40.72 2.75
CA SER A 16 -23.74 41.87 1.95
C SER A 16 -25.00 41.48 1.16
N THR A 17 -26.07 42.18 1.51
CA THR A 17 -27.44 42.14 0.99
C THR A 17 -27.56 42.94 -0.30
N GLN A 18 -28.32 42.44 -1.27
CA GLN A 18 -29.12 43.31 -2.12
C GLN A 18 -30.42 42.62 -2.55
N GLU A 19 -31.52 43.25 -2.14
CA GLU A 19 -32.92 42.88 -2.33
C GLU A 19 -33.49 43.78 -3.44
N ALA A 20 -34.27 43.20 -4.37
CA ALA A 20 -35.14 43.95 -5.27
C ALA A 20 -36.34 43.09 -5.66
N GLU A 21 -37.51 43.58 -5.28
CA GLU A 21 -38.88 43.19 -5.63
C GLU A 21 -39.65 44.53 -5.86
N PRO A 22 -40.90 44.61 -6.41
CA PRO A 22 -41.80 43.56 -6.92
C PRO A 22 -42.71 43.97 -8.15
N GLU A 23 -43.70 43.10 -8.46
CA GLU A 23 -45.09 43.34 -8.96
C GLU A 23 -45.44 43.40 -10.50
N PRO A 24 -46.71 43.11 -10.94
CA PRO A 24 -47.57 41.92 -10.72
C PRO A 24 -48.52 41.53 -11.93
N GLU A 25 -49.45 40.58 -11.69
CA GLU A 25 -50.79 40.36 -12.34
C GLU A 25 -50.89 39.57 -13.68
N GLU A 26 -51.78 38.61 -13.96
CA GLU A 26 -53.02 37.98 -13.39
C GLU A 26 -53.03 36.49 -13.85
N GLU A 27 -53.26 35.45 -13.02
CA GLU A 27 -54.50 34.92 -12.42
C GLU A 27 -55.59 34.38 -13.38
N LYS A 28 -55.78 33.05 -13.38
CA LYS A 28 -57.11 32.39 -13.39
C LYS A 28 -57.09 31.02 -12.70
N GLU A 29 -58.07 30.85 -11.81
CA GLU A 29 -58.40 29.80 -10.85
C GLU A 29 -58.48 28.34 -11.35
N SER A 30 -57.91 27.42 -10.55
CA SER A 30 -58.52 26.34 -9.71
C SER A 30 -59.72 25.52 -10.23
N PRO A 31 -59.88 24.22 -9.82
CA PRO A 31 -59.79 23.78 -8.43
C PRO A 31 -58.99 22.49 -8.10
N GLN A 32 -58.34 22.58 -6.94
CA GLN A 32 -57.98 21.59 -5.91
C GLN A 32 -58.52 20.15 -6.07
N THR A 33 -57.60 19.18 -6.02
CA THR A 33 -57.78 17.94 -5.24
C THR A 33 -56.42 17.55 -4.66
N GLU A 34 -56.41 17.32 -3.35
CA GLU A 34 -55.25 17.08 -2.50
C GLU A 34 -54.67 15.66 -2.62
N GLU A 35 -53.37 15.59 -2.31
CA GLU A 35 -52.62 14.49 -1.72
C GLU A 35 -52.45 13.17 -2.51
N THR A 36 -51.24 12.97 -3.06
CA THR A 36 -50.31 11.97 -2.52
C THR A 36 -48.94 12.18 -3.17
N SER A 37 -48.02 12.70 -2.37
CA SER A 37 -46.59 12.72 -2.62
C SER A 37 -46.05 11.29 -2.59
N GLN A 38 -45.57 10.78 -3.72
CA GLN A 38 -44.48 9.80 -3.72
C GLN A 38 -43.50 10.21 -4.81
N GLN A 39 -42.45 10.89 -4.36
CA GLN A 39 -41.28 11.19 -5.16
C GLN A 39 -40.72 9.89 -5.73
N GLU A 40 -40.45 9.93 -7.02
CA GLU A 40 -39.43 9.14 -7.67
C GLU A 40 -38.13 9.25 -6.85
N GLN A 41 -37.86 8.26 -6.02
CA GLN A 41 -36.50 7.86 -5.70
C GLN A 41 -36.24 6.61 -6.51
N ASP A 42 -35.84 6.83 -7.77
CA ASP A 42 -35.00 5.87 -8.46
C ASP A 42 -33.74 5.73 -7.60
N SER A 43 -33.72 4.69 -6.77
CA SER A 43 -32.54 4.25 -6.08
C SER A 43 -31.55 3.82 -7.17
N ILE A 44 -30.62 4.71 -7.52
CA ILE A 44 -29.43 4.33 -8.24
C ILE A 44 -28.73 3.31 -7.35
N ALA A 45 -28.95 2.04 -7.64
CA ALA A 45 -28.14 0.96 -7.11
C ALA A 45 -26.75 1.17 -7.71
N VAL A 46 -25.94 1.97 -7.02
CA VAL A 46 -24.53 2.12 -7.33
C VAL A 46 -23.93 0.73 -7.16
N ASP A 47 -23.61 0.12 -8.29
CA ASP A 47 -22.98 -1.19 -8.37
C ASP A 47 -21.71 -1.16 -7.50
N LYS A 48 -21.79 -1.82 -6.34
CA LYS A 48 -20.70 -1.88 -5.35
C LYS A 48 -19.47 -2.62 -5.90
N GLY A 49 -19.54 -3.18 -7.11
CA GLY A 49 -18.42 -3.80 -7.81
C GLY A 49 -17.43 -2.82 -8.46
N VAL A 50 -17.79 -1.55 -8.69
CA VAL A 50 -16.96 -0.63 -9.51
C VAL A 50 -15.92 0.16 -8.68
N PHE A 51 -15.96 0.06 -7.35
CA PHE A 51 -15.14 0.89 -6.44
C PHE A 51 -14.10 0.14 -5.62
N ASN A 52 -14.02 -1.19 -5.75
CA ASN A 52 -13.07 -1.98 -4.99
C ASN A 52 -11.87 -2.34 -5.85
N VAL A 53 -10.71 -2.43 -5.20
CA VAL A 53 -9.49 -3.00 -5.75
C VAL A 53 -9.41 -4.45 -5.29
N GLU A 54 -9.08 -5.34 -6.21
CA GLU A 54 -8.84 -6.76 -5.94
C GLU A 54 -7.35 -7.03 -6.18
N VAL A 55 -6.66 -7.50 -5.14
CA VAL A 55 -5.22 -7.82 -5.16
C VAL A 55 -5.09 -9.32 -4.93
N THR A 56 -4.40 -10.03 -5.81
CA THR A 56 -4.18 -11.47 -5.68
C THR A 56 -2.74 -11.76 -5.32
N MET A 57 -2.52 -12.59 -4.30
CA MET A 57 -1.19 -12.95 -3.82
C MET A 57 -1.04 -14.46 -3.67
N PRO A 58 0.13 -15.03 -3.94
CA PRO A 58 0.40 -16.43 -3.65
C PRO A 58 0.44 -16.67 -2.14
N MET A 59 -0.26 -17.71 -1.67
CA MET A 59 -0.32 -18.07 -0.25
C MET A 59 1.05 -18.48 0.30
N ALA A 60 1.95 -18.96 -0.58
CA ALA A 60 3.33 -19.32 -0.26
C ALA A 60 4.13 -18.18 0.40
N LEU A 61 3.79 -16.90 0.14
CA LEU A 61 4.44 -15.77 0.81
C LEU A 61 4.16 -15.70 2.32
N PHE A 62 2.99 -16.17 2.76
CA PHE A 62 2.59 -16.17 4.17
C PHE A 62 3.05 -17.43 4.90
N GLU A 63 3.19 -18.52 4.16
CA GLU A 63 3.69 -19.80 4.69
C GLU A 63 5.15 -19.71 5.16
N MET A 64 5.94 -18.79 4.60
CA MET A 64 7.31 -18.52 5.02
C MET A 64 7.42 -18.08 6.49
N ASP A 65 6.40 -17.37 6.98
CA ASP A 65 6.30 -16.89 8.36
C ASP A 65 5.38 -17.76 9.23
N GLU A 66 5.10 -19.01 8.81
CA GLU A 66 4.16 -19.94 9.46
C GLU A 66 2.73 -19.37 9.63
N THR A 67 2.37 -18.34 8.87
CA THR A 67 1.07 -17.64 8.99
C THR A 67 0.01 -18.39 8.18
N ASP A 68 -1.10 -18.76 8.83
CA ASP A 68 -2.20 -19.45 8.17
C ASP A 68 -3.27 -18.49 7.59
N PHE A 69 -4.18 -19.03 6.77
CA PHE A 69 -5.21 -18.22 6.12
C PHE A 69 -6.14 -17.47 7.11
N GLU A 70 -6.44 -18.06 8.27
CA GLU A 70 -7.32 -17.39 9.25
C GLU A 70 -6.59 -16.24 9.93
N GLU A 71 -5.28 -16.36 10.16
CA GLU A 71 -4.43 -15.28 10.66
C GLU A 71 -4.31 -14.15 9.63
N VAL A 72 -4.08 -14.48 8.36
CA VAL A 72 -4.07 -13.49 7.27
C VAL A 72 -5.38 -12.72 7.21
N LYS A 73 -6.51 -13.44 7.26
CA LYS A 73 -7.83 -12.81 7.23
C LYS A 73 -8.07 -11.92 8.46
N ALA A 74 -7.67 -12.36 9.65
CA ALA A 74 -7.81 -11.57 10.87
C ALA A 74 -7.00 -10.27 10.82
N SER A 75 -5.74 -10.34 10.34
CA SER A 75 -4.89 -9.16 10.14
C SER A 75 -5.49 -8.20 9.12
N ALA A 76 -5.96 -8.72 7.98
CA ALA A 76 -6.59 -7.89 6.95
C ALA A 76 -7.87 -7.19 7.47
N GLU A 77 -8.70 -7.88 8.26
CA GLU A 77 -9.88 -7.30 8.90
C GLU A 77 -9.50 -6.19 9.91
N GLU A 78 -8.43 -6.37 10.69
CA GLU A 78 -7.91 -5.35 11.62
C GLU A 78 -7.40 -4.11 10.89
N GLU A 79 -6.76 -4.28 9.74
CA GLU A 79 -6.27 -3.19 8.88
C GLU A 79 -7.38 -2.51 8.07
N GLY A 80 -8.61 -3.03 8.11
CA GLY A 80 -9.77 -2.45 7.42
C GLY A 80 -9.93 -2.89 5.96
N VAL A 81 -9.33 -4.01 5.58
CA VAL A 81 -9.65 -4.72 4.33
C VAL A 81 -11.06 -5.31 4.44
N GLY A 82 -11.84 -5.20 3.37
CA GLY A 82 -13.25 -5.56 3.40
C GLY A 82 -13.53 -7.06 3.31
N GLU A 83 -12.73 -7.79 2.53
CA GLU A 83 -12.89 -9.24 2.32
C GLU A 83 -11.54 -9.85 1.89
N VAL A 84 -11.25 -11.06 2.39
CA VAL A 84 -10.14 -11.91 1.93
C VAL A 84 -10.72 -13.27 1.52
N VAL A 85 -10.40 -13.70 0.30
CA VAL A 85 -10.90 -14.94 -0.30
C VAL A 85 -9.75 -15.89 -0.55
N ASN A 86 -9.88 -17.15 -0.13
CA ASN A 86 -9.01 -18.24 -0.59
C ASN A 86 -9.54 -18.75 -1.93
N ASN A 87 -8.72 -18.68 -2.98
CA ASN A 87 -9.11 -19.04 -4.34
C ASN A 87 -9.08 -20.56 -4.59
N GLY A 88 -8.43 -21.33 -3.71
CA GLY A 88 -8.32 -22.79 -3.80
C GLY A 88 -7.28 -23.30 -4.80
N ASP A 89 -6.53 -22.40 -5.43
CA ASP A 89 -5.44 -22.67 -6.38
C ASP A 89 -4.05 -22.35 -5.79
N GLY A 90 -3.97 -22.06 -4.48
CA GLY A 90 -2.75 -21.62 -3.81
C GLY A 90 -2.60 -20.10 -3.72
N THR A 91 -3.60 -19.33 -4.16
CA THR A 91 -3.61 -17.87 -4.02
C THR A 91 -4.75 -17.38 -3.12
N ILE A 92 -4.61 -16.13 -2.66
CA ILE A 92 -5.66 -15.37 -1.97
C ILE A 92 -5.93 -14.05 -2.65
N THR A 93 -7.18 -13.60 -2.57
CA THR A 93 -7.61 -12.31 -3.09
C THR A 93 -8.07 -11.41 -1.95
N TYR A 94 -7.45 -10.24 -1.84
CA TYR A 94 -7.89 -9.15 -0.97
C TYR A 94 -8.81 -8.25 -1.76
N LYS A 95 -9.92 -7.85 -1.13
CA LYS A 95 -10.87 -6.89 -1.68
C LYS A 95 -11.03 -5.71 -0.73
N MET A 96 -10.63 -4.55 -1.20
CA MET A 96 -10.58 -3.32 -0.40
C MET A 96 -11.09 -2.13 -1.19
N SER A 97 -11.38 -1.03 -0.49
CA SER A 97 -11.70 0.23 -1.16
C SER A 97 -10.44 0.81 -1.82
N LYS A 98 -10.61 1.61 -2.89
CA LYS A 98 -9.49 2.33 -3.52
C LYS A 98 -8.69 3.17 -2.52
N SER A 99 -9.36 3.85 -1.59
CA SER A 99 -8.67 4.68 -0.60
C SER A 99 -7.82 3.84 0.36
N LYS A 100 -8.28 2.63 0.73
CA LYS A 100 -7.47 1.73 1.58
C LYS A 100 -6.29 1.17 0.81
N HIS A 101 -6.49 0.82 -0.46
CA HIS A 101 -5.38 0.41 -1.34
C HIS A 101 -4.31 1.51 -1.46
N GLU A 102 -4.70 2.75 -1.74
CA GLU A 102 -3.78 3.90 -1.81
C GLU A 102 -3.05 4.15 -0.48
N GLU A 103 -3.73 3.97 0.66
CA GLU A 103 -3.14 4.05 2.00
C GLU A 103 -2.07 2.96 2.20
N MET A 104 -2.39 1.70 1.92
CA MET A 104 -1.46 0.57 2.05
C MET A 104 -0.24 0.76 1.15
N MET A 105 -0.44 1.17 -0.11
CA MET A 105 0.66 1.46 -1.02
C MET A 105 1.59 2.54 -0.42
N SER A 106 1.03 3.63 0.11
CA SER A 106 1.83 4.69 0.72
C SER A 106 2.56 4.25 2.00
N GLU A 107 1.99 3.35 2.79
CA GLU A 107 2.63 2.76 3.97
C GLU A 107 3.82 1.88 3.54
N MET A 108 3.63 1.03 2.53
CA MET A 108 4.68 0.17 2.00
C MET A 108 5.85 0.97 1.39
N GLU A 109 5.58 2.08 0.67
CA GLU A 109 6.65 2.98 0.21
C GLU A 109 7.47 3.50 1.39
N GLN A 110 6.82 3.93 2.47
CA GLN A 110 7.50 4.42 3.67
C GLN A 110 8.30 3.32 4.37
N GLU A 111 7.79 2.09 4.42
CA GLU A 111 8.50 0.94 4.99
C GLU A 111 9.74 0.58 4.17
N ILE A 112 9.64 0.56 2.84
CA ILE A 112 10.78 0.31 1.95
C ILE A 112 11.84 1.40 2.11
N GLU A 113 11.44 2.68 2.12
CA GLU A 113 12.38 3.80 2.33
C GLU A 113 13.04 3.76 3.71
N THR A 114 12.30 3.35 4.74
CA THR A 114 12.84 3.16 6.10
C THR A 114 13.84 2.03 6.12
N ALA A 115 13.51 0.86 5.57
CA ALA A 115 14.42 -0.28 5.48
C ALA A 115 15.71 0.07 4.72
N MET A 116 15.59 0.76 3.59
CA MET A 116 16.76 1.24 2.84
C MET A 116 17.59 2.24 3.66
N THR A 117 16.96 3.12 4.43
CA THR A 117 17.66 4.08 5.30
C THR A 117 18.37 3.37 6.44
N ASP A 118 17.73 2.41 7.08
CA ASP A 118 18.33 1.60 8.14
C ASP A 118 19.53 0.81 7.63
N ILE A 119 19.47 0.27 6.41
CA ILE A 119 20.62 -0.37 5.75
C ILE A 119 21.79 0.60 5.62
N ARG A 120 21.54 1.85 5.21
CA ARG A 120 22.57 2.89 5.03
C ARG A 120 23.13 3.42 6.34
N GLU A 121 22.29 3.59 7.35
CA GLU A 121 22.59 4.46 8.50
C GLU A 121 22.74 3.72 9.84
N SER A 122 22.21 2.51 9.99
CA SER A 122 22.28 1.75 11.27
C SER A 122 23.73 1.46 11.69
N GLY A 123 24.61 1.26 10.71
CA GLY A 123 25.97 0.75 10.92
C GLY A 123 26.05 -0.75 11.16
N ASP A 124 24.93 -1.47 11.09
CA ASP A 124 24.88 -2.93 11.26
C ASP A 124 25.46 -3.66 10.03
N TYR A 125 25.38 -3.03 8.85
CA TYR A 125 25.84 -3.58 7.57
C TYR A 125 27.13 -2.89 7.08
N VAL A 126 28.26 -3.30 7.65
CA VAL A 126 29.55 -2.61 7.47
C VAL A 126 30.15 -2.70 6.06
N SER A 127 29.65 -3.62 5.24
CA SER A 127 30.03 -3.76 3.83
C SER A 127 29.14 -2.99 2.86
N ILE A 128 27.95 -2.54 3.29
CA ILE A 128 26.98 -1.86 2.42
C ILE A 128 27.20 -0.34 2.52
N ASN A 129 27.44 0.29 1.38
CA ASN A 129 27.66 1.73 1.30
C ASN A 129 26.39 2.49 0.93
N ASP A 130 25.61 1.94 0.00
CA ASP A 130 24.40 2.57 -0.49
C ASP A 130 23.40 1.52 -0.97
N ILE A 131 22.13 1.89 -0.95
CA ILE A 131 21.06 1.13 -1.57
C ILE A 131 20.07 2.12 -2.19
N THR A 132 19.64 1.83 -3.41
CA THR A 132 18.67 2.62 -4.16
C THR A 132 17.66 1.70 -4.82
N ALA A 133 16.49 2.23 -5.15
CA ALA A 133 15.45 1.52 -5.87
C ALA A 133 15.00 2.29 -7.12
N ASN A 134 14.43 1.56 -8.08
CA ASN A 134 13.63 2.16 -9.14
C ASN A 134 12.26 2.62 -8.58
N LYS A 135 11.43 3.22 -9.43
CA LYS A 135 10.22 3.93 -8.98
C LYS A 135 9.13 3.00 -8.42
N ASP A 136 9.01 1.81 -8.98
CA ASP A 136 8.00 0.79 -8.64
C ASP A 136 8.56 -0.31 -7.74
N TYR A 137 9.77 -0.11 -7.20
CA TYR A 137 10.44 -1.04 -6.30
C TYR A 137 10.61 -2.47 -6.86
N SER A 138 10.61 -2.62 -8.18
CA SER A 138 10.91 -3.90 -8.84
C SER A 138 12.41 -4.15 -8.98
N GLU A 139 13.24 -3.10 -8.88
CA GLU A 139 14.69 -3.20 -8.99
C GLU A 139 15.37 -2.40 -7.87
N PHE A 140 16.31 -3.04 -7.18
CA PHE A 140 17.20 -2.41 -6.21
C PHE A 140 18.64 -2.51 -6.67
N THR A 141 19.44 -1.48 -6.38
CA THR A 141 20.89 -1.49 -6.56
C THR A 141 21.55 -1.28 -5.21
N MET A 142 22.35 -2.25 -4.78
CA MET A 142 23.13 -2.21 -3.55
C MET A 142 24.61 -2.05 -3.91
N VAL A 143 25.21 -0.97 -3.43
CA VAL A 143 26.63 -0.68 -3.63
C VAL A 143 27.38 -1.12 -2.38
N VAL A 144 28.36 -2.00 -2.56
CA VAL A 144 29.06 -2.66 -1.45
C VAL A 144 30.58 -2.62 -1.61
N GLU A 145 31.30 -2.69 -0.50
CA GLU A 145 32.71 -3.05 -0.51
C GLU A 145 32.84 -4.57 -0.63
N ARG A 146 33.11 -5.04 -1.86
CA ARG A 146 32.97 -6.45 -2.25
C ARG A 146 33.67 -7.43 -1.31
N LYS A 147 34.90 -7.14 -0.88
CA LYS A 147 35.63 -8.08 -0.04
C LYS A 147 34.99 -8.24 1.34
N LYS A 148 34.58 -7.14 1.98
CA LYS A 148 33.84 -7.23 3.25
C LYS A 148 32.49 -7.91 3.07
N TYR A 149 31.80 -7.66 1.97
CA TYR A 149 30.51 -8.28 1.67
C TYR A 149 30.64 -9.81 1.55
N GLU A 150 31.58 -10.29 0.73
CA GLU A 150 31.84 -11.74 0.56
C GLU A 150 32.35 -12.42 1.85
N GLU A 151 32.91 -11.66 2.79
CA GLU A 151 33.42 -12.15 4.08
C GLU A 151 32.42 -11.95 5.25
N SER A 152 31.27 -11.32 5.02
CA SER A 152 30.27 -10.99 6.05
C SER A 152 28.92 -11.68 5.83
N PHE A 153 27.95 -11.35 6.68
CA PHE A 153 26.55 -11.77 6.56
C PHE A 153 25.65 -10.60 6.14
N ASP A 154 26.22 -9.48 5.71
CA ASP A 154 25.45 -8.28 5.39
C ASP A 154 24.55 -8.49 4.17
N GLY A 155 24.90 -9.45 3.30
CA GLY A 155 24.05 -9.88 2.19
C GLY A 155 22.65 -10.33 2.61
N PHE A 156 22.41 -10.69 3.88
CA PHE A 156 21.05 -10.98 4.35
C PHE A 156 20.11 -9.76 4.32
N ALA A 157 20.64 -8.52 4.34
CA ALA A 157 19.84 -7.31 4.24
C ALA A 157 19.00 -7.25 2.94
N ILE A 158 19.51 -7.89 1.88
CA ILE A 158 18.91 -7.97 0.54
C ILE A 158 17.52 -8.62 0.60
N PHE A 159 17.34 -9.65 1.43
CA PHE A 159 16.06 -10.35 1.52
C PHE A 159 14.96 -9.46 2.11
N GLY A 160 15.29 -8.63 3.10
CA GLY A 160 14.31 -7.73 3.72
C GLY A 160 13.72 -6.75 2.70
N VAL A 161 14.57 -6.04 1.96
CA VAL A 161 14.11 -5.10 0.92
C VAL A 161 13.50 -5.81 -0.28
N GLY A 162 14.01 -6.98 -0.64
CA GLY A 162 13.49 -7.77 -1.75
C GLY A 162 12.08 -8.31 -1.50
N VAL A 163 11.79 -8.75 -0.28
CA VAL A 163 10.45 -9.18 0.12
C VAL A 163 9.49 -8.00 0.13
N LEU A 164 9.88 -6.85 0.69
CA LEU A 164 9.06 -5.64 0.66
C LEU A 164 8.76 -5.16 -0.77
N GLY A 165 9.74 -5.19 -1.67
CA GLY A 165 9.54 -4.88 -3.09
C GLY A 165 8.60 -5.88 -3.79
N SER A 166 8.68 -7.16 -3.43
CA SER A 166 7.79 -8.19 -3.98
C SER A 166 6.34 -7.98 -3.54
N TYR A 167 6.13 -7.66 -2.26
CA TYR A 167 4.81 -7.27 -1.77
C TYR A 167 4.31 -6.01 -2.48
N TYR A 168 5.14 -4.97 -2.63
CA TYR A 168 4.73 -3.73 -3.29
C TYR A 168 4.23 -4.00 -4.71
N GLN A 169 4.96 -4.78 -5.49
CA GLN A 169 4.56 -5.16 -6.85
C GLN A 169 3.22 -5.89 -6.88
N LEU A 170 3.03 -6.86 -6.00
CA LEU A 170 1.78 -7.63 -5.93
C LEU A 170 0.60 -6.74 -5.56
N PHE A 171 0.76 -5.87 -4.57
CA PHE A 171 -0.27 -4.90 -4.20
C PHE A 171 -0.51 -3.86 -5.31
N ASP A 172 0.49 -3.48 -6.09
CA ASP A 172 0.31 -2.62 -7.28
C ASP A 172 -0.35 -3.35 -8.46
N GLY A 173 -0.56 -4.67 -8.35
CA GLY A 173 -1.32 -5.48 -9.30
C GLY A 173 -0.46 -6.30 -10.27
N ALA A 174 0.79 -6.60 -9.91
CA ALA A 174 1.60 -7.59 -10.62
C ALA A 174 0.92 -8.97 -10.60
N ASP A 175 1.22 -9.79 -11.61
CA ASP A 175 0.71 -11.15 -11.71
C ASP A 175 1.38 -12.05 -10.64
N PRO A 176 0.61 -12.73 -9.77
CA PRO A 176 1.14 -13.59 -8.71
C PRO A 176 2.01 -14.76 -9.22
N GLU A 177 1.94 -15.10 -10.51
CA GLU A 177 2.74 -16.17 -11.11
C GLU A 177 4.02 -15.65 -11.79
N SER A 178 4.19 -14.33 -11.92
CA SER A 178 5.34 -13.76 -12.66
C SER A 178 5.92 -12.46 -12.09
N TYR A 179 5.49 -12.04 -10.90
CA TYR A 179 6.15 -10.95 -10.17
C TYR A 179 7.62 -11.28 -9.94
N SER A 180 8.49 -10.27 -10.00
CA SER A 180 9.91 -10.48 -9.76
C SER A 180 10.56 -9.23 -9.20
N THR A 181 11.29 -9.36 -8.09
CA THR A 181 12.12 -8.28 -7.55
C THR A 181 13.58 -8.60 -7.82
N VAL A 182 14.29 -7.69 -8.48
CA VAL A 182 15.68 -7.86 -8.89
C VAL A 182 16.58 -6.99 -8.02
N ILE A 183 17.67 -7.57 -7.51
CA ILE A 183 18.62 -6.86 -6.67
C ILE A 183 20.01 -7.01 -7.28
N HIS A 184 20.58 -5.88 -7.67
CA HIS A 184 21.90 -5.79 -8.31
C HIS A 184 22.94 -5.43 -7.25
N ILE A 185 23.98 -6.27 -7.12
CA ILE A 185 25.08 -6.03 -6.19
C ILE A 185 26.29 -5.52 -6.96
N VAL A 186 26.68 -4.29 -6.65
CA VAL A 186 27.69 -3.53 -7.36
C VAL A 186 28.89 -3.28 -6.46
N ASP A 187 30.09 -3.62 -6.95
CA ASP A 187 31.33 -3.31 -6.25
C ASP A 187 31.61 -1.80 -6.28
N GLU A 188 31.80 -1.20 -5.11
CA GLU A 188 32.04 0.24 -4.99
C GLU A 188 33.29 0.72 -5.75
N ALA A 189 34.31 -0.13 -5.88
CA ALA A 189 35.61 0.28 -6.38
C ALA A 189 35.65 0.30 -7.91
N SER A 190 34.99 -0.67 -8.55
CA SER A 190 34.95 -0.82 -10.01
C SER A 190 33.66 -0.29 -10.64
N GLY A 191 32.56 -0.25 -9.88
CA GLY A 191 31.22 -0.03 -10.41
C GLY A 191 30.67 -1.22 -11.20
N GLU A 192 31.30 -2.39 -11.10
CA GLU A 192 30.87 -3.62 -11.76
C GLU A 192 29.79 -4.33 -10.93
N GLU A 193 28.68 -4.70 -11.59
CA GLU A 193 27.73 -5.66 -11.04
C GLU A 193 28.37 -7.05 -11.08
N PHE A 194 28.49 -7.69 -9.93
CA PHE A 194 29.12 -9.02 -9.81
C PHE A 194 28.17 -10.10 -9.32
N GLU A 195 26.99 -9.72 -8.83
CA GLU A 195 25.95 -10.62 -8.35
C GLU A 195 24.57 -10.00 -8.62
N THR A 196 23.62 -10.85 -9.03
CA THR A 196 22.22 -10.49 -9.24
C THR A 196 21.36 -11.50 -8.50
N ILE A 197 20.45 -11.00 -7.67
CA ILE A 197 19.48 -11.83 -6.94
C ILE A 197 18.09 -11.53 -7.49
N ARG A 198 17.27 -12.57 -7.65
CA ARG A 198 15.88 -12.47 -8.14
C ARG A 198 14.97 -13.17 -7.15
N LEU A 199 13.90 -12.50 -6.76
CA LEU A 199 12.86 -13.06 -5.90
C LEU A 199 11.58 -13.22 -6.72
N PRO A 200 10.81 -14.31 -6.53
CA PRO A 200 10.99 -15.33 -5.48
C PRO A 200 12.04 -16.43 -5.78
N GLU A 201 12.66 -16.46 -6.96
CA GLU A 201 13.50 -17.59 -7.42
C GLU A 201 14.64 -17.95 -6.45
N ALA A 202 15.30 -16.96 -5.85
CA ALA A 202 16.38 -17.22 -4.89
C ALA A 202 15.89 -17.95 -3.63
N PHE A 203 14.64 -17.75 -3.19
CA PHE A 203 14.07 -18.51 -2.07
C PHE A 203 13.81 -19.97 -2.46
N GLU A 204 13.33 -20.20 -3.68
CA GLU A 204 13.09 -21.55 -4.19
C GLU A 204 14.40 -22.33 -4.28
N GLU A 205 15.44 -21.72 -4.83
CA GLU A 205 16.78 -22.33 -4.91
C GLU A 205 17.34 -22.69 -3.53
N MET A 206 17.16 -21.83 -2.52
CA MET A 206 17.59 -22.12 -1.15
C MET A 206 16.80 -23.27 -0.52
N GLY A 207 15.47 -23.31 -0.70
CA GLY A 207 14.60 -24.34 -0.15
C GLY A 207 14.82 -25.73 -0.77
N GLU A 208 15.28 -25.80 -2.02
CA GLU A 208 15.68 -27.06 -2.66
C GLU A 208 16.99 -27.62 -2.09
N VAL A 209 17.94 -26.76 -1.75
CA VAL A 209 19.24 -27.16 -1.20
C VAL A 209 19.08 -27.79 0.19
N GLU A 210 18.23 -27.23 1.05
CA GLU A 210 17.99 -27.77 2.39
C GLU A 210 17.29 -29.14 2.40
N GLN A 211 16.43 -29.42 1.41
CA GLN A 211 15.77 -30.72 1.29
C GLN A 211 16.69 -31.82 0.73
N SER A 212 17.86 -31.46 0.21
CA SER A 212 18.81 -32.37 -0.43
C SER A 212 20.01 -32.76 0.45
N GLY A 213 20.17 -32.14 1.63
CA GLY A 213 21.26 -32.38 2.60
C GLY A 213 20.87 -33.28 3.76
#